data_AF-A0A9D6BH18-F1
#
_entry.id   AF-A0A9D6BH18-F1
#
_cell.length_a   1.000
_cell.length_b   1.000
_cell.length_c   1.000
_cell.angle_alpha   90.00
_cell.angle_beta   90.00
_cell.angle_gamma   90.00
#
_symmetry.space_group_name_H-M   'P 1'
#
loop_
_entity.id
_entity.type
_entity.pdbx_description
1 polymer ?
#
loop_
_entity_poly.entity_id
_entity_poly.type
_entity_poly.pdbx_seq_one_letter_code
_entity_poly.pdbx_strand_id
1 'polypeptide(L)'
;MTRTGILLFAHGARDPAWAQPFQAVALRLSERAQAQGHEVTLAFLEFMSPDILAAGADLVSRGCTQVVVVPLFLGAGGHVRKDLPRLLEELGAAHPGVRWRLSAAVGETDILIQGMADAAWSLAQP
;
A
#
# COMPACT_ATOMS: atom_id res chain seq x y z
N MET A 1 -19.12 -4.23 -13.03
CA MET A 1 -18.41 -3.95 -11.76
C MET A 1 -17.15 -3.15 -12.10
N THR A 2 -16.87 -2.05 -11.39
CA THR A 2 -15.65 -1.27 -11.59
C THR A 2 -14.47 -1.97 -10.94
N ARG A 3 -13.42 -2.28 -11.70
CA ARG A 3 -12.19 -2.89 -11.20
C ARG A 3 -11.36 -1.85 -10.44
N THR A 4 -11.26 -2.01 -9.13
CA THR A 4 -10.48 -1.13 -8.25
C THR A 4 -9.07 -1.70 -8.06
N GLY A 5 -8.05 -0.86 -8.17
CA GLY A 5 -6.68 -1.18 -7.77
C GLY A 5 -6.42 -0.77 -6.32
N ILE A 6 -5.68 -1.61 -5.59
CA ILE A 6 -5.20 -1.34 -4.25
C ILE A 6 -3.67 -1.32 -4.31
N LEU A 7 -3.08 -0.15 -4.13
CA LEU A 7 -1.63 0.04 -4.13
C LEU A 7 -1.15 0.16 -2.69
N LEU A 8 -0.54 -0.91 -2.19
CA LEU A 8 0.10 -0.93 -0.88
C LEU A 8 1.44 -0.19 -0.96
N PHE A 9 1.67 0.77 -0.07
CA PHE A 9 2.86 1.62 -0.13
C PHE A 9 3.70 1.51 1.15
N ALA A 10 4.92 1.01 1.02
CA ALA A 10 5.88 0.84 2.13
C ALA A 10 7.13 1.70 1.90
N HIS A 11 7.98 1.87 2.93
CA HIS A 11 9.19 2.70 2.79
C HIS A 11 10.24 2.08 1.84
N GLY A 12 10.35 0.76 1.88
CA GLY A 12 11.49 0.03 1.32
C GLY A 12 12.77 0.17 2.15
N ALA A 13 13.73 -0.70 1.91
CA ALA A 13 15.01 -0.74 2.59
C ALA A 13 16.07 -1.42 1.70
N ARG A 14 17.35 -1.35 2.10
CA ARG A 14 18.43 -2.01 1.36
C ARG A 14 18.46 -3.52 1.60
N ASP A 15 18.04 -3.97 2.77
CA ASP A 15 17.94 -5.38 3.11
C ASP A 15 16.67 -5.98 2.46
N PRO A 16 16.78 -6.97 1.56
CA PRO A 16 15.62 -7.61 0.94
C PRO A 16 14.64 -8.25 1.94
N ALA A 17 15.12 -8.70 3.11
CA ALA A 17 14.27 -9.30 4.14
C ALA A 17 13.20 -8.33 4.65
N TRP A 18 13.48 -7.02 4.57
CA TRP A 18 12.51 -5.97 4.92
C TRP A 18 11.19 -6.09 4.16
N ALA A 19 11.21 -6.57 2.91
CA ALA A 19 10.00 -6.67 2.10
C ALA A 19 9.05 -7.79 2.56
N GLN A 20 9.55 -8.80 3.29
CA GLN A 20 8.82 -10.04 3.57
C GLN A 20 7.46 -9.80 4.27
N PRO A 21 7.36 -8.99 5.34
CA PRO A 21 6.07 -8.75 5.99
C PRO A 21 5.07 -8.07 5.06
N PHE A 22 5.52 -7.10 4.26
CA PHE A 22 4.67 -6.35 3.31
C PHE A 22 4.21 -7.23 2.16
N GLN A 23 5.07 -8.11 1.64
CA GLN A 23 4.70 -9.12 0.63
C GLN A 23 3.66 -10.08 1.19
N ALA A 24 3.81 -10.50 2.45
CA ALA A 24 2.85 -11.37 3.10
C ALA A 24 1.49 -10.70 3.34
N VAL A 25 1.45 -9.37 3.54
CA VAL A 25 0.21 -8.57 3.55
C VAL A 25 -0.40 -8.52 2.15
N ALA A 26 0.41 -8.22 1.13
CA ALA A 26 -0.04 -8.13 -0.26
C ALA A 26 -0.68 -9.44 -0.74
N LEU A 27 -0.05 -10.59 -0.42
CA LEU A 27 -0.56 -11.91 -0.78
C LEU A 27 -1.95 -12.17 -0.15
N ARG A 28 -2.06 -12.02 1.18
CA ARG A 28 -3.33 -12.25 1.90
C ARG A 28 -4.44 -11.30 1.44
N LEU A 29 -4.10 -10.05 1.14
CA LEU A 29 -5.08 -9.09 0.61
C LEU A 29 -5.51 -9.45 -0.81
N SER A 30 -4.58 -9.92 -1.65
CA SER A 30 -4.85 -10.29 -3.04
C SER A 30 -5.89 -11.40 -3.12
N GLU A 31 -5.79 -12.42 -2.27
CA GLU A 31 -6.77 -13.52 -2.20
C GLU A 31 -8.20 -13.00 -1.97
N ARG A 32 -8.36 -12.04 -1.05
CA ARG A 32 -9.66 -11.41 -0.77
C ARG A 32 -10.12 -10.47 -1.87
N ALA A 33 -9.20 -9.70 -2.44
CA ALA A 33 -9.47 -8.68 -3.45
C ALA A 33 -9.90 -9.32 -4.79
N GLN A 34 -9.21 -10.39 -5.21
CA GLN A 34 -9.49 -11.09 -6.46
C GLN A 34 -10.88 -11.71 -6.49
N ALA A 35 -11.35 -12.23 -5.35
CA ALA A 35 -12.72 -12.73 -5.21
C ALA A 35 -13.80 -11.66 -5.50
N GLN A 36 -13.43 -10.38 -5.47
CA GLN A 36 -14.29 -9.22 -5.76
C GLN A 36 -13.92 -8.52 -7.07
N GLY A 37 -13.00 -9.08 -7.86
CA GLY A 37 -12.52 -8.50 -9.12
C GLY A 37 -11.66 -7.26 -8.93
N HIS A 38 -10.96 -7.15 -7.80
CA HIS A 38 -10.01 -6.08 -7.50
C HIS A 38 -8.55 -6.54 -7.68
N GLU A 39 -7.68 -5.58 -7.96
CA GLU A 39 -6.24 -5.81 -8.17
C GLU A 39 -5.44 -5.26 -6.99
N VAL A 40 -4.36 -5.94 -6.61
CA VAL A 40 -3.44 -5.49 -5.56
C VAL A 40 -2.03 -5.40 -6.14
N THR A 41 -1.27 -4.40 -5.68
CA THR A 41 0.17 -4.31 -5.94
C THR A 41 0.88 -3.73 -4.71
N LEU A 42 2.16 -4.04 -4.55
CA LEU A 42 3.03 -3.50 -3.50
C LEU A 42 4.07 -2.61 -4.16
N ALA A 43 4.24 -1.40 -3.62
CA ALA A 43 5.22 -0.43 -4.06
C ALA A 43 6.03 0.11 -2.87
N PHE A 44 7.20 0.64 -3.18
CA PHE A 44 8.13 1.15 -2.19
C PHE A 44 8.50 2.62 -2.47
N LEU A 45 8.75 3.39 -1.42
CA LEU A 45 9.20 4.77 -1.52
C LEU A 45 10.64 4.85 -2.05
N GLU A 46 11.53 4.00 -1.53
CA GLU A 46 12.94 3.98 -1.91
C GLU A 46 13.58 2.60 -1.72
N PHE A 47 14.78 2.42 -2.28
CA PHE A 47 15.65 1.22 -2.19
C PHE A 47 15.10 -0.09 -2.77
N MET A 48 13.81 -0.17 -3.05
CA MET A 48 13.13 -1.36 -3.54
C MET A 48 12.24 -1.02 -4.73
N SER A 49 11.90 -2.04 -5.51
CA SER A 49 11.02 -1.92 -6.67
C SER A 49 9.81 -2.86 -6.52
N PRO A 50 8.67 -2.52 -7.16
CA PRO A 50 8.43 -1.30 -7.95
C PRO A 50 8.28 -0.05 -7.07
N ASP A 51 8.55 1.12 -7.65
CA ASP A 51 8.14 2.39 -7.06
C ASP A 51 6.63 2.64 -7.26
N ILE A 52 6.10 3.69 -6.66
CA ILE A 52 4.66 4.00 -6.73
C ILE A 52 4.18 4.34 -8.15
N LEU A 53 5.03 4.93 -8.99
CA LEU A 53 4.66 5.32 -10.36
C LEU A 53 4.55 4.09 -11.25
N ALA A 54 5.55 3.21 -11.20
CA ALA A 54 5.56 1.95 -11.92
C ALA A 54 4.42 1.03 -11.47
N ALA A 55 4.21 0.91 -10.16
CA ALA A 55 3.11 0.11 -9.61
C ALA A 55 1.72 0.68 -9.96
N GLY A 56 1.59 2.01 -9.99
CA GLY A 56 0.38 2.69 -10.43
C GLY A 56 0.09 2.41 -11.90
N ALA A 57 1.09 2.60 -12.78
CA ALA A 57 0.97 2.33 -14.21
C ALA A 57 0.59 0.87 -14.50
N ASP A 58 1.15 -0.09 -13.74
CA ASP A 58 0.78 -1.50 -13.84
C ASP A 58 -0.71 -1.74 -13.53
N LEU A 59 -1.25 -1.15 -12.46
CA LEU A 59 -2.69 -1.23 -12.14
C LEU A 59 -3.54 -0.62 -13.25
N VAL A 60 -3.13 0.52 -13.81
CA VAL A 60 -3.84 1.14 -14.96
C VAL A 60 -3.85 0.20 -16.16
N SER A 61 -2.71 -0.45 -16.45
CA SER A 61 -2.59 -1.42 -17.56
C SER A 61 -3.51 -2.63 -17.39
N ARG A 62 -3.79 -3.02 -16.14
CA ARG A 62 -4.75 -4.08 -15.77
C ARG A 62 -6.22 -3.62 -15.82
N GLY A 63 -6.48 -2.38 -16.24
CA GLY A 63 -7.82 -1.83 -16.44
C GLY A 63 -8.44 -1.19 -15.19
N CYS A 64 -7.65 -0.89 -14.16
CA CYS A 64 -8.14 -0.15 -12.99
C CYS A 64 -8.43 1.31 -13.34
N THR A 65 -9.66 1.75 -13.16
CA THR A 65 -10.07 3.17 -13.33
C THR A 65 -10.20 3.91 -12.00
N GLN A 66 -10.05 3.18 -10.89
CA GLN A 66 -9.95 3.72 -9.55
C GLN A 66 -8.81 3.00 -8.82
N VAL A 67 -7.94 3.76 -8.16
CA VAL A 67 -6.84 3.21 -7.36
C VAL A 67 -6.84 3.83 -5.98
N VAL A 68 -6.77 2.97 -4.95
CA VAL A 68 -6.61 3.38 -3.56
C VAL A 68 -5.17 3.11 -3.14
N VAL A 69 -4.45 4.17 -2.78
CA VAL A 69 -3.11 4.09 -2.21
C VAL A 69 -3.25 3.93 -0.70
N VAL A 70 -2.73 2.82 -0.18
CA VAL A 70 -2.81 2.43 1.24
C VAL A 70 -1.41 2.44 1.85
N PRO A 71 -1.08 3.44 2.68
CA PRO A 71 0.23 3.50 3.33
C PRO A 71 0.38 2.44 4.43
N LEU A 72 1.39 1.57 4.30
CA LEU A 72 1.74 0.53 5.27
C LEU A 72 2.72 1.07 6.33
N PHE A 73 2.38 2.18 6.97
CA PHE A 73 3.18 2.81 8.03
C PHE A 73 2.46 2.75 9.38
N LEU A 74 3.23 2.58 10.47
CA LEU A 74 2.72 2.61 11.84
C LEU A 74 2.35 4.02 12.32
N GLY A 75 2.95 5.03 11.70
CA GLY A 75 2.56 6.42 11.86
C GLY A 75 3.01 7.18 10.63
N ALA A 76 2.27 8.21 10.24
CA ALA A 76 2.70 9.06 9.15
C ALA A 76 3.90 9.91 9.62
N GLY A 77 5.12 9.56 9.21
CA GLY A 77 6.30 10.41 9.42
C GLY A 77 6.23 11.69 8.59
N GLY A 78 7.08 12.68 8.89
CA GLY A 78 7.13 13.94 8.12
C GLY A 78 7.44 13.75 6.63
N HIS A 79 8.25 12.76 6.28
CA HIS A 79 8.60 12.42 4.89
C HIS A 79 7.40 11.86 4.13
N VAL A 80 6.75 10.82 4.65
CA VAL A 80 5.52 10.23 4.09
C VAL A 80 4.44 11.28 3.81
N ARG A 81 4.18 12.19 4.77
CA ARG A 81 3.16 13.25 4.60
C ARG A 81 3.50 14.29 3.54
N LYS A 82 4.78 14.46 3.20
CA LYS A 82 5.24 15.41 2.17
C LYS A 82 5.37 14.73 0.81
N ASP A 83 5.87 13.51 0.77
CA ASP A 83 6.23 12.81 -0.46
C ASP A 83 5.02 12.19 -1.17
N LEU A 84 4.07 11.59 -0.44
CA LEU A 84 2.89 10.98 -1.06
C LEU A 84 2.01 11.96 -1.84
N PRO A 85 1.69 13.17 -1.34
CA PRO A 85 0.90 14.12 -2.11
C PRO A 85 1.50 14.43 -3.49
N ARG A 86 2.82 14.68 -3.54
CA ARG A 86 3.54 14.93 -4.80
C ARG A 86 3.47 13.72 -5.74
N LEU A 87 3.72 12.52 -5.22
CA LEU A 87 3.67 11.29 -6.02
C LEU A 87 2.26 10.99 -6.55
N LEU A 88 1.21 11.32 -5.79
CA LEU A 88 -0.18 11.21 -6.22
C LEU A 88 -0.55 12.24 -7.29
N GLU A 89 -0.03 13.46 -7.20
CA GLU A 89 -0.18 14.48 -8.25
C GLU A 89 0.46 13.99 -9.56
N GLU A 90 1.65 13.40 -9.49
CA GLU A 90 2.34 12.81 -10.66
C GLU A 90 1.55 11.65 -11.27
N LEU A 91 1.00 10.75 -10.45
CA LEU A 91 0.10 9.69 -10.92
C LEU A 91 -1.16 10.26 -11.59
N GLY A 92 -1.76 11.30 -11.00
CA GLY A 92 -2.93 11.97 -11.54
C GLY A 92 -2.65 12.61 -12.90
N ALA A 93 -1.49 13.27 -13.04
CA ALA A 93 -1.05 13.87 -14.29
C ALA A 93 -0.74 12.82 -15.38
N ALA A 94 -0.09 11.72 -15.00
CA ALA A 94 0.24 10.63 -15.93
C ALA A 94 -0.99 9.83 -16.37
N HIS A 95 -2.01 9.74 -15.52
CA HIS A 95 -3.20 8.91 -15.74
C HIS A 95 -4.50 9.67 -15.43
N PRO A 96 -4.88 10.68 -16.24
CA PRO A 96 -6.04 11.55 -15.96
C PRO A 96 -7.39 10.84 -15.98
N GLY A 97 -7.48 9.65 -16.60
CA GLY A 97 -8.68 8.81 -16.61
C GLY A 97 -8.87 7.95 -15.35
N VAL A 98 -7.94 8.02 -14.40
CA VAL A 98 -7.93 7.18 -13.19
C VAL A 98 -8.19 8.03 -11.95
N ARG A 99 -9.10 7.57 -11.10
CA ARG A 99 -9.38 8.20 -9.81
C ARG A 99 -8.42 7.66 -8.75
N TRP A 100 -7.47 8.49 -8.34
CA TRP A 100 -6.54 8.18 -7.26
C TRP A 100 -7.09 8.64 -5.91
N ARG A 101 -7.02 7.78 -4.89
CA ARG A 101 -7.42 8.12 -3.51
C ARG A 101 -6.37 7.66 -2.53
N LEU A 102 -5.92 8.56 -1.66
CA LEU A 102 -5.10 8.23 -0.50
C LEU A 102 -5.99 7.81 0.67
N SER A 103 -5.69 6.70 1.34
CA SER A 103 -6.28 6.37 2.64
C SER A 103 -5.43 6.90 3.79
N ALA A 104 -5.97 6.84 5.01
CA ALA A 104 -5.13 6.89 6.22
C ALA A 104 -4.10 5.76 6.20
N ALA A 105 -2.99 5.96 6.92
CA ALA A 105 -2.01 4.89 7.13
C ALA A 105 -2.61 3.79 8.01
N VAL A 106 -2.20 2.53 7.79
CA VAL A 106 -2.71 1.40 8.57
C VAL A 106 -2.47 1.54 10.08
N GLY A 107 -1.36 2.20 10.47
CA GLY A 107 -1.01 2.49 11.86
C GLY A 107 -1.96 3.43 12.59
N GLU A 108 -2.78 4.18 11.86
CA GLU A 108 -3.76 5.11 12.42
C GLU A 108 -5.12 4.43 12.68
N THR A 109 -5.21 3.12 12.46
CA THR A 109 -6.45 2.36 12.64
C THR A 109 -6.48 1.61 13.96
N ASP A 110 -7.63 1.64 14.64
CA ASP A 110 -7.83 0.90 15.90
C ASP A 110 -7.58 -0.60 15.72
N ILE A 111 -7.91 -1.16 14.54
CA ILE A 111 -7.70 -2.57 14.20
C ILE A 111 -6.21 -2.93 14.27
N LEU A 112 -5.32 -2.09 13.70
CA LEU A 112 -3.89 -2.39 13.75
C LEU A 112 -3.31 -2.13 15.13
N ILE A 113 -3.74 -1.06 15.82
CA ILE A 113 -3.33 -0.78 17.20
C ILE A 113 -3.65 -1.96 18.11
N GLN A 114 -4.89 -2.48 18.03
CA GLN A 114 -5.31 -3.64 18.80
C GLN A 114 -4.54 -4.90 18.38
N GLY A 115 -4.41 -5.16 17.08
CA GLY A 115 -3.68 -6.33 16.58
C GLY A 115 -2.21 -6.35 17.01
N MET A 116 -1.56 -5.19 17.08
CA MET A 116 -0.20 -5.06 17.62
C MET A 116 -0.15 -5.33 19.13
N ALA A 117 -1.12 -4.82 19.90
CA ALA A 117 -1.22 -5.08 21.33
C ALA A 117 -1.40 -6.59 21.61
N ASP A 118 -2.29 -7.24 20.88
CA ASP A 118 -2.56 -8.68 20.99
C ASP A 118 -1.34 -9.52 20.62
N ALA A 119 -0.66 -9.17 19.52
CA ALA A 119 0.56 -9.85 19.10
C ALA A 119 1.68 -9.70 20.13
N ALA A 120 1.90 -8.48 20.65
CA ALA A 120 2.90 -8.22 21.67
C ALA A 120 2.59 -8.98 22.96
N TRP A 121 1.32 -8.98 23.38
CA TRP A 121 0.87 -9.75 24.55
C TRP A 121 1.15 -11.24 24.37
N SER A 122 0.78 -11.81 23.21
CA SER A 122 0.99 -13.23 22.92
C SER A 122 2.46 -13.64 22.92
N LEU A 123 3.36 -12.77 22.46
CA LEU A 123 4.80 -13.04 22.44
C LEU A 123 5.46 -12.87 23.81
N ALA A 124 4.85 -12.09 24.69
CA ALA A 124 5.34 -11.87 26.06
C ALA A 124 4.89 -12.96 27.05
N GLN A 125 3.95 -13.84 26.67
CA GLN A 125 3.58 -14.98 27.49
C GLN A 125 4.62 -16.11 27.38
N PRO A 126 4.90 -16.82 28.48
CA PRO A 126 5.80 -17.98 28.49
C PRO A 126 5.25 -19.19 27.72
#